data_AF-A0A923HDK5-F1
#
_entry.id   AF-A0A923HDK5-F1
#
_cell.length_a   1.000
_cell.length_b   1.000
_cell.length_c   1.000
_cell.angle_alpha   90.00
_cell.angle_beta   90.00
_cell.angle_gamma   90.00
#
_symmetry.space_group_name_H-M   'P 1'
#
loop_
_entity.id
_entity.type
_entity.pdbx_description
1 polymer ?
#
loop_
_entity_poly.entity_id
_entity_poly.type
_entity_poly.pdbx_seq_one_letter_code
_entity_poly.pdbx_strand_id
1 'polypeptide(L)'
;MTWMKFAFHNSLRNRRRSLVTVTIAALGTAAILLAGGFAYSTYQGLSQAAARTTGHLIVGTPAHFGTEEDVPLQFGIDNSAVLQQQLLSDPAVRYVLPRVDFSGLISNGDKSTIMLAIGIDPEAEFAVKGPFLTVKEGEILQANAKDTEIMLGEALAKSLKAKTGSDLTLMVSTVDGALNAMDVKVKGVVSTGIPDIDKRLVYTDIKTAQKILNTQRVSSLGVFLNSMDATDSAQQRIAHALPAMKVETWLDEAFFYKSVRELYNRIFGALGLIISVIVVFVVANAMAMAIIERTREIGSLRAMGTMPAELIRSFTFEGMFLGATGAVTGAVMAMVIALLLLIFPVEMPPPPGRSTGYPLLITIDAAMYAVTLLAMIVLSMLSSGVIARKTLQQPIVDALAHN
;
A
#
# COMPACT_ATOMS: atom_id res chain seq x y z
N MET A 1 -32.55 -25.35 20.52
CA MET A 1 -32.28 -24.17 21.37
C MET A 1 -31.56 -24.50 22.69
N THR A 2 -31.62 -25.75 23.17
CA THR A 2 -30.97 -26.23 24.41
C THR A 2 -29.45 -26.38 24.32
N TRP A 3 -28.90 -26.88 23.20
CA TRP A 3 -27.45 -27.13 23.05
C TRP A 3 -26.57 -25.88 23.01
N MET A 4 -27.04 -24.76 22.41
CA MET A 4 -26.32 -23.48 22.47
C MET A 4 -26.26 -22.92 23.89
N LYS A 5 -27.38 -22.99 24.63
CA LYS A 5 -27.41 -22.57 26.03
C LYS A 5 -26.47 -23.44 26.86
N PHE A 6 -26.46 -24.76 26.62
CA PHE A 6 -25.56 -25.69 27.30
C PHE A 6 -24.09 -25.34 27.04
N ALA A 7 -23.69 -25.17 25.77
CA ALA A 7 -22.33 -24.78 25.38
C ALA A 7 -21.88 -23.44 26.01
N PHE A 8 -22.77 -22.44 26.08
CA PHE A 8 -22.47 -21.16 26.72
C PHE A 8 -22.18 -21.31 28.22
N HIS A 9 -23.06 -21.97 28.97
CA HIS A 9 -22.84 -22.23 30.40
C HIS A 9 -21.59 -23.08 30.61
N ASN A 10 -21.30 -23.97 29.65
CA ASN A 10 -20.16 -24.85 29.71
C ASN A 10 -18.83 -24.10 29.65
N SER A 11 -18.75 -23.14 28.74
CA SER A 11 -17.62 -22.23 28.59
C SER A 11 -17.37 -21.40 29.86
N LEU A 12 -18.42 -21.02 30.59
CA LEU A 12 -18.27 -20.26 31.84
C LEU A 12 -17.89 -21.11 33.06
N ARG A 13 -18.03 -22.44 33.00
CA ARG A 13 -17.75 -23.34 34.15
C ARG A 13 -16.26 -23.39 34.50
N ASN A 14 -15.37 -23.41 33.50
CA ASN A 14 -13.92 -23.39 33.72
C ASN A 14 -13.31 -22.04 33.31
N ARG A 15 -13.59 -21.00 34.12
CA ARG A 15 -13.26 -19.60 33.83
C ARG A 15 -11.78 -19.39 33.51
N ARG A 16 -10.86 -20.05 34.21
CA ARG A 16 -9.42 -19.88 34.00
C ARG A 16 -8.99 -20.37 32.62
N ARG A 17 -9.46 -21.54 32.19
CA ARG A 17 -9.16 -22.10 30.88
C ARG A 17 -9.77 -21.27 29.76
N SER A 18 -11.06 -20.98 29.87
CA SER A 18 -11.76 -20.17 28.87
C SER A 18 -11.14 -18.79 28.73
N LEU A 19 -10.69 -18.18 29.84
CA LEU A 19 -9.97 -16.91 29.81
C LEU A 19 -8.63 -17.01 29.06
N VAL A 20 -7.85 -18.08 29.24
CA VAL A 20 -6.61 -18.29 28.49
C VAL A 20 -6.89 -18.42 26.98
N THR A 21 -7.87 -19.25 26.60
CA THR A 21 -8.25 -19.45 25.18
C THR A 21 -8.74 -18.15 24.54
N VAL A 22 -9.63 -17.42 25.22
CA VAL A 22 -10.16 -16.13 24.76
C VAL A 22 -9.05 -15.09 24.65
N THR A 23 -8.13 -15.01 25.63
CA THR A 23 -7.02 -14.06 25.60
C THR A 23 -6.09 -14.30 24.41
N ILE A 24 -5.71 -15.56 24.16
CA ILE A 24 -4.84 -15.89 23.03
C ILE A 24 -5.55 -15.59 21.69
N ALA A 25 -6.83 -15.98 21.57
CA ALA A 25 -7.62 -15.66 20.38
C ALA A 25 -7.78 -14.15 20.19
N ALA A 26 -7.96 -13.38 21.26
CA ALA A 26 -8.06 -11.93 21.22
C ALA A 26 -6.74 -11.28 20.79
N LEU A 27 -5.60 -11.69 21.36
CA LEU A 27 -4.28 -11.18 20.97
C LEU A 27 -3.95 -11.54 19.51
N GLY A 28 -4.25 -12.76 19.08
CA GLY A 28 -4.06 -13.19 17.69
C GLY A 28 -4.92 -12.37 16.71
N THR A 29 -6.20 -12.19 17.03
CA THR A 29 -7.11 -11.35 16.22
C THR A 29 -6.63 -9.91 16.17
N ALA A 30 -6.24 -9.34 17.32
CA ALA A 30 -5.74 -7.97 17.39
C ALA A 30 -4.48 -7.79 16.55
N ALA A 31 -3.53 -8.72 16.66
CA ALA A 31 -2.30 -8.71 15.87
C ALA A 31 -2.58 -8.78 14.35
N ILE A 32 -3.49 -9.65 13.90
CA ILE A 32 -3.88 -9.74 12.49
C ILE A 32 -4.49 -8.41 12.00
N LEU A 33 -5.41 -7.84 12.78
CA LEU A 33 -6.11 -6.61 12.37
C LEU A 33 -5.20 -5.39 12.37
N LEU A 34 -4.30 -5.25 13.36
CA LEU A 34 -3.33 -4.16 13.42
C LEU A 34 -2.33 -4.27 12.26
N ALA A 35 -1.80 -5.46 12.03
CA ALA A 35 -0.85 -5.73 10.96
C ALA A 35 -1.47 -5.52 9.58
N GLY A 36 -2.69 -6.06 9.36
CA GLY A 36 -3.45 -5.88 8.13
C GLY A 36 -3.85 -4.42 7.89
N GLY A 37 -4.28 -3.71 8.94
CA GLY A 37 -4.64 -2.29 8.86
C GLY A 37 -3.45 -1.39 8.55
N PHE A 38 -2.27 -1.70 9.10
CA PHE A 38 -1.01 -1.03 8.74
C PHE A 38 -0.62 -1.29 7.28
N ALA A 39 -0.72 -2.55 6.83
CA ALA A 39 -0.43 -2.91 5.44
C ALA A 39 -1.36 -2.18 4.47
N TYR A 40 -2.66 -2.16 4.78
CA TYR A 40 -3.68 -1.49 3.99
C TYR A 40 -3.47 0.03 3.94
N SER A 41 -3.18 0.67 5.07
CA SER A 41 -2.82 2.10 5.11
C SER A 41 -1.59 2.40 4.25
N THR A 42 -0.59 1.52 4.30
CA THR A 42 0.63 1.65 3.49
C THR A 42 0.32 1.55 2.00
N TYR A 43 -0.53 0.60 1.59
CA TYR A 43 -0.96 0.44 0.20
C TYR A 43 -1.72 1.67 -0.29
N GLN A 44 -2.66 2.19 0.50
CA GLN A 44 -3.39 3.41 0.14
C GLN A 44 -2.42 4.60 -0.02
N GLY A 45 -1.53 4.82 0.94
CA GLY A 45 -0.55 5.90 0.89
C GLY A 45 0.37 5.80 -0.34
N LEU A 46 0.90 4.61 -0.64
CA LEU A 46 1.76 4.40 -1.81
C LEU A 46 0.99 4.54 -3.13
N SER A 47 -0.25 4.04 -3.21
CA SER A 47 -1.07 4.19 -4.42
C SER A 47 -1.39 5.65 -4.73
N GLN A 48 -1.80 6.42 -3.71
CA GLN A 48 -2.07 7.85 -3.84
C GLN A 48 -0.79 8.62 -4.19
N ALA A 49 0.34 8.28 -3.58
CA ALA A 49 1.63 8.91 -3.89
C ALA A 49 2.06 8.64 -5.34
N ALA A 50 1.92 7.41 -5.82
CA ALA A 50 2.21 7.04 -7.20
C ALA A 50 1.30 7.81 -8.18
N ALA A 51 -0.01 7.71 -8.01
CA ALA A 51 -1.00 8.37 -8.86
C ALA A 51 -0.87 9.91 -8.86
N ARG A 52 -0.53 10.51 -7.71
CA ARG A 52 -0.26 11.96 -7.63
C ARG A 52 1.04 12.35 -8.32
N THR A 53 2.04 11.47 -8.36
CA THR A 53 3.34 11.77 -8.99
C THR A 53 3.28 11.65 -10.51
N THR A 54 2.65 10.60 -11.04
CA THR A 54 2.64 10.30 -12.48
C THR A 54 1.35 10.70 -13.19
N GLY A 55 0.25 10.86 -12.45
CA GLY A 55 -1.10 10.80 -12.98
C GLY A 55 -1.74 9.46 -12.68
N HIS A 56 -3.08 9.42 -12.70
CA HIS A 56 -3.84 8.17 -12.58
C HIS A 56 -3.66 7.31 -13.82
N LEU A 57 -3.59 7.95 -14.99
CA LEU A 57 -3.22 7.32 -16.25
C LEU A 57 -2.01 8.05 -16.85
N ILE A 58 -1.19 7.31 -17.57
CA ILE A 58 -0.08 7.83 -18.36
C ILE A 58 -0.38 7.50 -19.82
N VAL A 59 -0.45 8.53 -20.66
CA VAL A 59 -0.64 8.38 -22.11
C VAL A 59 0.69 8.64 -22.80
N GLY A 60 1.13 7.67 -23.60
CA GLY A 60 2.39 7.68 -24.32
C GLY A 60 2.28 6.92 -25.64
N THR A 61 3.29 7.03 -26.50
CA THR A 61 3.39 6.13 -27.65
C THR A 61 3.64 4.70 -27.15
N PRO A 62 3.24 3.65 -27.88
CA PRO A 62 3.45 2.28 -27.43
C PRO A 62 4.92 1.92 -27.13
N ALA A 63 5.87 2.48 -27.89
CA ALA A 63 7.30 2.24 -27.72
C ALA A 63 7.88 2.89 -26.46
N HIS A 64 7.29 4.00 -26.00
CA HIS A 64 7.73 4.73 -24.79
C HIS A 64 7.77 3.85 -23.53
N PHE A 65 6.87 2.88 -23.41
CA PHE A 65 6.68 2.08 -22.19
C PHE A 65 7.50 0.78 -22.13
N GLY A 66 8.29 0.46 -23.16
CA GLY A 66 8.95 -0.86 -23.21
C GLY A 66 10.17 -0.95 -24.12
N THR A 67 10.59 0.16 -24.73
CA THR A 67 11.78 0.23 -25.57
C THR A 67 12.72 1.28 -24.98
N GLU A 68 13.98 0.94 -24.81
CA GLU A 68 15.00 1.92 -24.44
C GLU A 68 15.17 2.93 -25.58
N GLU A 69 15.28 4.21 -25.23
CA GLU A 69 15.51 5.28 -26.20
C GLU A 69 17.01 5.51 -26.39
N ASP A 70 17.46 5.60 -27.64
CA ASP A 70 18.84 5.95 -27.99
C ASP A 70 19.11 7.45 -27.86
N VAL A 71 18.07 8.26 -28.07
CA VAL A 71 18.08 9.72 -27.95
C VAL A 71 16.86 10.18 -27.15
N PRO A 72 16.93 11.29 -26.40
CA PRO A 72 15.79 11.75 -25.62
C PRO A 72 14.55 11.97 -26.51
N LEU A 73 13.37 11.58 -26.03
CA LEU A 73 12.10 11.78 -26.72
C LEU A 73 12.03 11.12 -28.11
N GLN A 74 12.81 10.06 -28.35
CA GLN A 74 12.75 9.27 -29.58
C GLN A 74 11.32 8.78 -29.86
N PHE A 75 10.60 8.38 -28.82
CA PHE A 75 9.21 7.96 -28.89
C PHE A 75 8.26 8.99 -28.27
N GLY A 76 8.68 10.25 -28.21
CA GLY A 76 7.88 11.36 -27.68
C GLY A 76 6.63 11.63 -28.51
N ILE A 77 5.68 12.31 -27.89
CA ILE A 77 4.40 12.70 -28.46
C ILE A 77 4.53 14.06 -29.16
N ASP A 78 4.26 14.09 -30.46
CA ASP A 78 4.07 15.31 -31.23
C ASP A 78 2.65 15.90 -31.02
N ASN A 79 2.49 17.22 -31.16
CA ASN A 79 1.19 17.92 -31.07
C ASN A 79 0.37 17.59 -29.80
N SER A 80 1.06 17.49 -28.65
CA SER A 80 0.47 17.11 -27.37
C SER A 80 -0.75 17.96 -26.95
N ALA A 81 -0.82 19.23 -27.39
CA ALA A 81 -1.95 20.12 -27.10
C ALA A 81 -3.31 19.60 -27.63
N VAL A 82 -3.32 18.97 -28.82
CA VAL A 82 -4.56 18.40 -29.39
C VAL A 82 -5.01 17.20 -28.57
N LEU A 83 -4.07 16.32 -28.21
CA LEU A 83 -4.33 15.16 -27.37
C LEU A 83 -4.79 15.57 -25.97
N GLN A 84 -4.20 16.62 -25.39
CA GLN A 84 -4.64 17.17 -24.10
C GLN A 84 -6.10 17.62 -24.15
N GLN A 85 -6.51 18.38 -25.19
CA GLN A 85 -7.91 18.81 -25.34
C GLN A 85 -8.86 17.62 -25.50
N GLN A 86 -8.47 16.60 -26.27
CA GLN A 86 -9.26 15.39 -26.43
C GLN A 86 -9.40 14.64 -25.10
N LEU A 87 -8.33 14.50 -24.33
CA LEU A 87 -8.35 13.84 -23.01
C LEU A 87 -9.20 14.60 -21.99
N LEU A 88 -9.14 15.95 -21.99
CA LEU A 88 -9.96 16.80 -21.13
C LEU A 88 -11.47 16.73 -21.44
N SER A 89 -11.86 16.14 -22.59
CA SER A 89 -13.28 15.95 -22.92
C SER A 89 -13.94 14.77 -22.18
N ASP A 90 -13.16 13.84 -21.61
CA ASP A 90 -13.73 12.77 -20.78
C ASP A 90 -14.14 13.34 -19.40
N PRO A 91 -15.38 13.10 -18.95
CA PRO A 91 -15.91 13.71 -17.73
C PRO A 91 -15.20 13.24 -16.45
N ALA A 92 -14.46 12.13 -16.49
CA ALA A 92 -13.66 11.67 -15.35
C ALA A 92 -12.32 12.41 -15.23
N VAL A 93 -11.86 13.08 -16.30
CA VAL A 93 -10.57 13.75 -16.35
C VAL A 93 -10.68 15.15 -15.75
N ARG A 94 -9.80 15.44 -14.79
CA ARG A 94 -9.71 16.72 -14.11
C ARG A 94 -8.60 17.60 -14.69
N TYR A 95 -7.44 17.00 -14.95
CA TYR A 95 -6.28 17.68 -15.53
C TYR A 95 -5.47 16.74 -16.40
N VAL A 96 -4.76 17.31 -17.37
CA VAL A 96 -3.79 16.59 -18.21
C VAL A 96 -2.51 17.41 -18.22
N LEU A 97 -1.43 16.83 -17.69
CA LEU A 97 -0.16 17.50 -17.54
C LEU A 97 0.87 16.89 -18.50
N PRO A 98 1.48 17.68 -19.40
CA PRO A 98 2.59 17.20 -20.20
C PRO A 98 3.84 17.05 -19.36
N ARG A 99 4.66 16.07 -19.71
CA ARG A 99 5.92 15.81 -19.04
C ARG A 99 7.04 15.60 -20.05
N VAL A 100 8.20 16.21 -19.79
CA VAL A 100 9.41 16.03 -20.59
C VAL A 100 10.50 15.46 -19.68
N ASP A 101 10.72 14.16 -19.75
CA ASP A 101 11.81 13.48 -19.05
C ASP A 101 13.04 13.42 -19.95
N PHE A 102 14.19 13.85 -19.42
CA PHE A 102 15.46 13.79 -20.14
C PHE A 102 16.63 13.66 -19.16
N SER A 103 17.77 13.18 -19.66
CA SER A 103 18.99 13.04 -18.88
C SER A 103 20.14 13.78 -19.52
N GLY A 104 21.13 14.12 -18.71
CA GLY A 104 22.34 14.78 -19.20
C GLY A 104 23.35 14.98 -18.09
N LEU A 105 24.27 15.92 -18.31
CA LEU A 105 25.22 16.37 -17.32
C LEU A 105 24.82 17.76 -16.81
N ILE A 106 25.07 17.99 -15.52
CA ILE A 106 24.96 19.29 -14.88
C ILE A 106 26.30 19.65 -14.27
N SER A 107 26.76 20.88 -14.51
CA SER A 107 28.08 21.34 -14.09
C SER A 107 28.00 22.69 -13.39
N ASN A 108 28.87 22.88 -12.40
CA ASN A 108 29.12 24.19 -11.77
C ASN A 108 30.43 24.85 -12.27
N GLY A 109 31.02 24.32 -13.36
CA GLY A 109 32.31 24.73 -13.90
C GLY A 109 33.47 23.85 -13.43
N ASP A 110 33.52 23.50 -12.15
CA ASP A 110 34.59 22.68 -11.57
C ASP A 110 34.25 21.19 -11.52
N LYS A 111 32.96 20.88 -11.33
CA LYS A 111 32.44 19.53 -11.13
C LYS A 111 31.22 19.32 -12.01
N SER A 112 31.24 18.22 -12.75
CA SER A 112 30.13 17.75 -13.57
C SER A 112 29.60 16.41 -13.04
N THR A 113 28.29 16.22 -13.06
CA THR A 113 27.64 14.97 -12.67
C THR A 113 26.39 14.71 -13.50
N ILE A 114 25.88 13.48 -13.46
CA ILE A 114 24.70 13.08 -14.21
C ILE A 114 23.45 13.65 -13.53
N MET A 115 22.54 14.19 -14.34
CA MET A 115 21.21 14.60 -13.93
C MET A 115 20.12 13.82 -14.65
N LEU A 116 19.00 13.66 -13.97
CA LEU A 116 17.71 13.27 -14.51
C LEU A 116 16.78 14.47 -14.30
N ALA A 117 16.41 15.10 -15.42
CA ALA A 117 15.64 16.31 -15.45
C ALA A 117 14.20 16.05 -15.88
N ILE A 118 13.27 16.77 -15.27
CA ILE A 118 11.84 16.71 -15.56
C ILE A 118 11.37 18.12 -15.90
N GLY A 119 10.93 18.31 -17.13
CA GLY A 119 10.18 19.47 -17.60
C GLY A 119 8.71 19.35 -17.21
N ILE A 120 8.24 20.31 -16.41
CA ILE A 120 6.86 20.37 -15.91
C ILE A 120 6.23 21.73 -16.25
N ASP A 121 4.90 21.80 -16.26
CA ASP A 121 4.18 23.07 -16.16
C ASP A 121 4.07 23.45 -14.67
N PRO A 122 4.79 24.46 -14.16
CA PRO A 122 4.82 24.73 -12.74
C PRO A 122 3.43 25.06 -12.16
N GLU A 123 2.65 25.92 -12.83
CA GLU A 123 1.34 26.34 -12.32
C GLU A 123 0.37 25.18 -12.25
N ALA A 124 0.28 24.39 -13.32
CA ALA A 124 -0.63 23.26 -13.38
C ALA A 124 -0.16 22.11 -12.46
N GLU A 125 1.14 21.84 -12.40
CA GLU A 125 1.73 20.82 -11.54
C GLU A 125 1.42 21.10 -10.05
N PHE A 126 1.62 22.32 -9.57
CA PHE A 126 1.35 22.66 -8.17
C PHE A 126 -0.15 22.74 -7.87
N ALA A 127 -0.99 23.15 -8.83
CA ALA A 127 -2.45 23.12 -8.67
C ALA A 127 -3.00 21.69 -8.50
N VAL A 128 -2.41 20.72 -9.21
CA VAL A 128 -2.83 19.31 -9.18
C VAL A 128 -2.20 18.56 -8.02
N LYS A 129 -0.89 18.73 -7.83
CA LYS A 129 -0.10 17.93 -6.90
C LYS A 129 0.11 18.62 -5.56
N GLY A 130 -0.32 19.86 -5.33
CA GLY A 130 -0.11 20.58 -4.06
C GLY A 130 1.37 20.69 -3.66
N PRO A 131 1.70 20.95 -2.38
CA PRO A 131 3.08 20.94 -1.89
C PRO A 131 3.55 19.50 -1.68
N PHE A 132 3.88 18.79 -2.77
CA PHE A 132 4.38 17.40 -2.70
C PHE A 132 5.90 17.32 -2.51
N LEU A 133 6.62 18.37 -2.90
CA LEU A 133 8.05 18.52 -2.66
C LEU A 133 8.27 19.31 -1.38
N THR A 134 9.17 18.82 -0.53
CA THR A 134 9.63 19.61 0.61
C THR A 134 10.68 20.59 0.10
N VAL A 135 10.31 21.88 0.04
CA VAL A 135 11.26 22.96 -0.27
C VAL A 135 12.20 23.12 0.93
N LYS A 136 13.51 22.95 0.69
CA LYS A 136 14.56 23.10 1.70
C LYS A 136 15.17 24.50 1.68
N GLU A 137 15.26 25.09 0.49
CA GLU A 137 15.83 26.42 0.26
C GLU A 137 15.16 27.05 -0.96
N GLY A 138 14.92 28.36 -0.93
CA GLY A 138 14.42 29.13 -2.08
C GLY A 138 12.93 29.00 -2.33
N GLU A 139 12.57 29.13 -3.61
CA GLU A 139 11.19 29.17 -4.08
C GLU A 139 10.92 28.07 -5.09
N ILE A 140 9.63 27.76 -5.30
CA ILE A 140 9.20 26.88 -6.38
C ILE A 140 9.30 27.56 -7.74
N LEU A 141 9.36 26.77 -8.82
CA LEU A 141 9.32 27.29 -10.19
C LEU A 141 8.02 28.07 -10.44
N GLN A 142 8.11 29.10 -11.27
CA GLN A 142 6.99 29.88 -11.76
C GLN A 142 6.91 29.76 -13.28
N ALA A 143 5.70 29.76 -13.83
CA ALA A 143 5.54 29.78 -15.28
C ALA A 143 6.04 31.11 -15.86
N ASN A 144 6.63 31.05 -17.06
CA ASN A 144 7.11 32.23 -17.80
C ASN A 144 8.12 33.09 -17.03
N ALA A 145 8.97 32.47 -16.21
CA ALA A 145 10.10 33.16 -15.60
C ALA A 145 10.97 33.83 -16.68
N LYS A 146 11.51 35.01 -16.35
CA LYS A 146 12.35 35.78 -17.25
C LYS A 146 13.70 35.08 -17.51
N ASP A 147 14.20 34.39 -16.49
CA ASP A 147 15.43 33.64 -16.52
C ASP A 147 15.14 32.13 -16.63
N THR A 148 16.11 31.38 -17.17
CA THR A 148 16.03 29.92 -17.23
C THR A 148 16.29 29.34 -15.84
N GLU A 149 15.22 29.04 -15.11
CA GLU A 149 15.29 28.57 -13.72
C GLU A 149 15.16 27.04 -13.59
N ILE A 150 15.83 26.48 -12.58
CA ILE A 150 15.72 25.07 -12.20
C ILE A 150 15.56 24.89 -10.68
N MET A 151 14.95 23.78 -10.27
CA MET A 151 15.04 23.28 -8.90
C MET A 151 15.92 22.04 -8.84
N LEU A 152 16.72 21.93 -7.79
CA LEU A 152 17.65 20.82 -7.59
C LEU A 152 17.20 19.92 -6.44
N GLY A 153 17.43 18.62 -6.59
CA GLY A 153 17.39 17.70 -5.44
C GLY A 153 18.43 18.07 -4.37
N GLU A 154 18.08 17.88 -3.09
CA GLU A 154 18.92 18.27 -1.96
C GLU A 154 20.34 17.69 -2.02
N ALA A 155 20.45 16.40 -2.37
CA ALA A 155 21.76 15.74 -2.46
C ALA A 155 22.57 16.20 -3.68
N LEU A 156 21.92 16.50 -4.81
CA LEU A 156 22.57 17.08 -5.99
C LEU A 156 23.11 18.47 -5.71
N ALA A 157 22.30 19.34 -5.09
CA ALA A 157 22.71 20.69 -4.69
C ALA A 157 23.94 20.67 -3.78
N LYS A 158 23.94 19.80 -2.75
CA LYS A 158 25.11 19.59 -1.87
C LYS A 158 26.33 19.09 -2.63
N SER A 159 26.16 18.15 -3.56
CA SER A 159 27.25 17.58 -4.36
C SER A 159 27.95 18.62 -5.25
N LEU A 160 27.16 19.54 -5.84
CA LEU A 160 27.64 20.64 -6.69
C LEU A 160 28.03 21.90 -5.89
N LYS A 161 27.85 21.90 -4.56
CA LYS A 161 27.97 23.09 -3.70
C LYS A 161 27.11 24.27 -4.21
N ALA A 162 25.99 23.96 -4.87
CA ALA A 162 25.08 24.95 -5.43
C ALA A 162 24.07 25.39 -4.37
N LYS A 163 23.72 26.67 -4.40
CA LYS A 163 22.68 27.28 -3.56
C LYS A 163 21.67 28.00 -4.45
N THR A 164 20.60 28.48 -3.85
CA THR A 164 19.69 29.39 -4.54
C THR A 164 20.45 30.59 -5.12
N GLY A 165 20.15 30.93 -6.37
CA GLY A 165 20.84 31.95 -7.16
C GLY A 165 22.12 31.50 -7.88
N SER A 166 22.66 30.31 -7.61
CA SER A 166 23.84 29.78 -8.32
C SER A 166 23.55 29.57 -9.80
N ASP A 167 24.55 29.85 -10.63
CA ASP A 167 24.53 29.53 -12.06
C ASP A 167 25.17 28.17 -12.31
N LEU A 168 24.50 27.34 -13.11
CA LEU A 168 24.93 26.01 -13.50
C LEU A 168 24.74 25.85 -15.01
N THR A 169 25.49 24.93 -15.61
CA THR A 169 25.35 24.60 -17.03
C THR A 169 24.78 23.20 -17.18
N LEU A 170 23.66 23.09 -17.89
CA LEU A 170 23.08 21.83 -18.33
C LEU A 170 23.70 21.44 -19.66
N MET A 171 24.04 20.16 -19.85
CA MET A 171 24.56 19.61 -21.10
C MET A 171 23.77 18.35 -21.43
N VAL A 172 23.14 18.32 -22.60
CA VAL A 172 22.25 17.23 -23.04
C VAL A 172 22.49 16.91 -24.51
N SER A 173 22.09 15.71 -24.93
CA SER A 173 21.91 15.40 -26.35
C SER A 173 20.49 15.79 -26.76
N THR A 174 20.34 16.51 -27.86
CA THR A 174 19.02 16.82 -28.44
C THR A 174 18.37 15.57 -29.02
N VAL A 175 17.11 15.69 -29.44
CA VAL A 175 16.38 14.61 -30.12
C VAL A 175 17.03 14.16 -31.44
N ASP A 176 17.86 15.01 -32.03
CA ASP A 176 18.61 14.72 -33.27
C ASP A 176 20.04 14.22 -32.98
N GLY A 177 20.40 14.01 -31.70
CA GLY A 177 21.71 13.54 -31.27
C GLY A 177 22.80 14.62 -31.19
N ALA A 178 22.47 15.89 -31.42
CA ALA A 178 23.43 16.98 -31.27
C ALA A 178 23.64 17.34 -29.80
N LEU A 179 24.86 17.73 -29.42
CA LEU A 179 25.12 18.21 -28.07
C LEU A 179 24.62 19.65 -27.92
N ASN A 180 23.84 19.92 -26.87
CA ASN A 180 23.41 21.26 -26.52
C ASN A 180 23.76 21.57 -25.07
N ALA A 181 24.05 22.84 -24.80
CA ALA A 181 24.36 23.33 -23.46
C ALA A 181 23.58 24.60 -23.15
N MET A 182 23.14 24.76 -21.91
CA MET A 182 22.35 25.91 -21.49
C MET A 182 22.66 26.27 -20.04
N ASP A 183 22.96 27.54 -19.82
CA ASP A 183 23.12 28.08 -18.48
C ASP A 183 21.76 28.31 -17.84
N VAL A 184 21.67 27.92 -16.57
CA VAL A 184 20.46 27.95 -15.76
C VAL A 184 20.75 28.44 -14.35
N LYS A 185 19.75 29.06 -13.74
CA LYS A 185 19.83 29.58 -12.37
C LYS A 185 19.06 28.68 -11.42
N VAL A 186 19.68 28.36 -10.27
CA VAL A 186 19.01 27.57 -9.23
C VAL A 186 18.00 28.44 -8.50
N LYS A 187 16.71 28.13 -8.64
CA LYS A 187 15.60 28.83 -7.98
C LYS A 187 15.29 28.28 -6.60
N GLY A 188 15.40 26.95 -6.45
CA GLY A 188 15.06 26.26 -5.22
C GLY A 188 15.77 24.92 -5.07
N VAL A 189 15.90 24.47 -3.83
CA VAL A 189 16.37 23.13 -3.47
C VAL A 189 15.21 22.37 -2.85
N VAL A 190 14.93 21.20 -3.40
CA VAL A 190 13.79 20.35 -3.02
C VAL A 190 14.26 18.98 -2.55
N SER A 191 13.44 18.33 -1.73
CA SER A 191 13.64 16.92 -1.39
C SER A 191 12.38 16.12 -1.67
N THR A 192 12.59 14.96 -2.30
CA THR A 192 11.57 13.91 -2.45
C THR A 192 11.47 13.00 -1.23
N GLY A 193 12.38 13.16 -0.26
CA GLY A 193 12.55 12.24 0.87
C GLY A 193 13.28 10.94 0.51
N ILE A 194 13.72 10.78 -0.75
CA ILE A 194 14.48 9.62 -1.24
C ILE A 194 15.86 10.10 -1.71
N PRO A 195 16.93 9.92 -0.92
CA PRO A 195 18.25 10.45 -1.24
C PRO A 195 18.79 10.06 -2.62
N ASP A 196 18.49 8.84 -3.10
CA ASP A 196 18.98 8.37 -4.41
C ASP A 196 18.27 9.02 -5.60
N ILE A 197 17.06 9.54 -5.40
CA ILE A 197 16.39 10.39 -6.39
C ILE A 197 16.98 11.80 -6.29
N ASP A 198 17.08 12.35 -5.07
CA ASP A 198 17.58 13.70 -4.82
C ASP A 198 19.04 13.91 -5.28
N LYS A 199 19.84 12.85 -5.45
CA LYS A 199 21.23 12.91 -5.95
C LYS A 199 21.36 13.34 -7.41
N ARG A 200 20.29 13.19 -8.20
CA ARG A 200 20.29 13.40 -9.66
C ARG A 200 19.10 14.21 -10.16
N LEU A 201 18.13 14.51 -9.30
CA LEU A 201 16.89 15.17 -9.66
C LEU A 201 17.09 16.65 -10.03
N VAL A 202 16.56 17.03 -11.19
CA VAL A 202 16.38 18.42 -11.63
C VAL A 202 14.93 18.61 -12.08
N TYR A 203 14.29 19.68 -11.62
CA TYR A 203 13.02 20.15 -12.19
C TYR A 203 13.25 21.43 -12.97
N THR A 204 12.58 21.57 -14.11
CA THR A 204 12.60 22.79 -14.93
C THR A 204 11.23 23.02 -15.57
N ASP A 205 11.02 24.21 -16.14
CA ASP A 205 9.82 24.50 -16.93
C ASP A 205 9.83 23.69 -18.23
N ILE A 206 8.66 23.23 -18.67
CA ILE A 206 8.52 22.42 -19.87
C ILE A 206 9.07 23.14 -21.11
N LYS A 207 8.92 24.47 -21.20
CA LYS A 207 9.43 25.25 -22.34
C LYS A 207 10.96 25.25 -22.35
N THR A 208 11.57 25.28 -21.17
CA THR A 208 13.03 25.19 -21.00
C THR A 208 13.54 23.82 -21.44
N ALA A 209 12.85 22.74 -21.05
CA ALA A 209 13.18 21.38 -21.48
C ALA A 209 13.07 21.21 -23.00
N GLN A 210 11.99 21.70 -23.60
CA GLN A 210 11.78 21.72 -25.04
C GLN A 210 12.86 22.52 -25.79
N LYS A 211 13.23 23.68 -25.25
CA LYS A 211 14.28 24.54 -25.83
C LYS A 211 15.66 23.87 -25.81
N ILE A 212 16.07 23.25 -24.70
CA ILE A 212 17.40 22.61 -24.63
C ILE A 212 17.45 21.33 -25.48
N LEU A 213 16.35 20.60 -25.61
CA LEU A 213 16.26 19.40 -26.44
C LEU A 213 15.99 19.70 -27.93
N ASN A 214 15.78 20.96 -28.29
CA ASN A 214 15.42 21.42 -29.64
C ASN A 214 14.18 20.69 -30.21
N THR A 215 13.10 20.60 -29.43
CA THR A 215 11.88 19.89 -29.85
C THR A 215 10.64 20.47 -29.20
N GLN A 216 9.47 20.21 -29.80
CA GLN A 216 8.16 20.47 -29.19
C GLN A 216 7.51 19.20 -28.62
N ARG A 217 8.18 18.03 -28.74
CA ARG A 217 7.70 16.76 -28.22
C ARG A 217 7.64 16.75 -26.70
N VAL A 218 6.76 15.91 -26.16
CA VAL A 218 6.68 15.58 -24.74
C VAL A 218 6.84 14.07 -24.56
N SER A 219 7.40 13.62 -23.45
CA SER A 219 7.61 12.19 -23.19
C SER A 219 6.28 11.48 -23.04
N SER A 220 5.40 12.05 -22.20
CA SER A 220 4.10 11.49 -21.89
C SER A 220 3.13 12.58 -21.40
N LEU A 221 1.85 12.20 -21.33
CA LEU A 221 0.80 13.00 -20.70
C LEU A 221 0.32 12.28 -19.44
N GLY A 222 0.50 12.90 -18.28
CA GLY A 222 -0.08 12.46 -17.03
C GLY A 222 -1.53 12.92 -16.94
N VAL A 223 -2.48 11.98 -16.87
CA VAL A 223 -3.91 12.25 -16.77
C VAL A 223 -4.36 12.08 -15.32
N PHE A 224 -4.92 13.14 -14.75
CA PHE A 224 -5.41 13.18 -13.39
C PHE A 224 -6.92 13.13 -13.37
N LEU A 225 -7.46 12.08 -12.75
CA LEU A 225 -8.89 11.84 -12.67
C LEU A 225 -9.49 12.50 -11.42
N ASN A 226 -10.82 12.62 -11.41
CA ASN A 226 -11.58 13.10 -10.25
C ASN A 226 -11.54 12.14 -9.05
N SER A 227 -11.36 10.84 -9.29
CA SER A 227 -11.23 9.83 -8.24
C SER A 227 -10.31 8.68 -8.66
N MET A 228 -9.71 8.04 -7.65
CA MET A 228 -8.89 6.85 -7.83
C MET A 228 -9.69 5.68 -8.42
N ASP A 229 -10.95 5.55 -8.02
CA ASP A 229 -11.85 4.47 -8.45
C ASP A 229 -12.23 4.55 -9.93
N ALA A 230 -12.12 5.74 -10.54
CA ALA A 230 -12.41 5.93 -11.96
C ALA A 230 -11.31 5.38 -12.88
N THR A 231 -10.11 5.06 -12.35
CA THR A 231 -8.90 4.72 -13.11
C THR A 231 -9.15 3.66 -14.18
N ASP A 232 -9.64 2.47 -13.80
CA ASP A 232 -9.79 1.36 -14.75
C ASP A 232 -10.85 1.68 -15.82
N SER A 233 -11.97 2.28 -15.42
CA SER A 233 -13.04 2.64 -16.35
C SER A 233 -12.61 3.73 -17.34
N ALA A 234 -11.83 4.72 -16.89
CA ALA A 234 -11.33 5.80 -17.71
C ALA A 234 -10.22 5.31 -18.63
N GLN A 235 -9.35 4.42 -18.15
CA GLN A 235 -8.31 3.78 -18.95
C GLN A 235 -8.93 3.09 -20.17
N GLN A 236 -9.96 2.26 -19.96
CA GLN A 236 -10.61 1.54 -21.06
C GLN A 236 -11.24 2.50 -22.07
N ARG A 237 -11.99 3.51 -21.61
CA ARG A 237 -12.61 4.51 -22.50
C ARG A 237 -11.58 5.29 -23.32
N ILE A 238 -10.54 5.79 -22.67
CA ILE A 238 -9.51 6.60 -23.31
C ILE A 238 -8.67 5.75 -24.26
N ALA A 239 -8.31 4.51 -23.88
CA ALA A 239 -7.60 3.59 -24.76
C ALA A 239 -8.41 3.25 -26.02
N HIS A 240 -9.73 3.09 -25.90
CA HIS A 240 -10.60 2.91 -27.07
C HIS A 240 -10.69 4.18 -27.94
N ALA A 241 -10.68 5.37 -27.35
CA ALA A 241 -10.73 6.64 -28.08
C ALA A 241 -9.40 7.01 -28.76
N LEU A 242 -8.28 6.48 -28.27
CA LEU A 242 -6.92 6.76 -28.75
C LEU A 242 -6.19 5.46 -29.15
N PRO A 243 -6.63 4.74 -30.21
CA PRO A 243 -6.08 3.43 -30.56
C PRO A 243 -4.61 3.46 -31.01
N ALA A 244 -4.10 4.62 -31.42
CA ALA A 244 -2.69 4.82 -31.79
C ALA A 244 -1.78 5.04 -30.57
N MET A 245 -2.35 5.32 -29.40
CA MET A 245 -1.63 5.61 -28.17
C MET A 245 -1.76 4.44 -27.20
N LYS A 246 -0.78 4.31 -26.31
CA LYS A 246 -0.86 3.39 -25.17
C LYS A 246 -1.23 4.19 -23.93
N VAL A 247 -2.21 3.66 -23.19
CA VAL A 247 -2.73 4.26 -21.96
C VAL A 247 -2.46 3.28 -20.83
N GLU A 248 -1.44 3.58 -20.04
CA GLU A 248 -1.09 2.81 -18.85
C GLU A 248 -1.69 3.45 -17.61
N THR A 249 -1.92 2.65 -16.58
CA THR A 249 -2.33 3.16 -15.27
C THR A 249 -1.10 3.47 -14.42
N TRP A 250 -1.27 4.28 -13.37
CA TRP A 250 -0.25 4.43 -12.33
C TRP A 250 0.23 3.09 -11.77
N LEU A 251 -0.64 2.06 -11.73
CA LEU A 251 -0.30 0.75 -11.18
C LEU A 251 0.68 0.02 -12.11
N ASP A 252 0.58 0.21 -13.41
CA ASP A 252 1.44 -0.41 -14.40
C ASP A 252 2.90 0.02 -14.19
N GLU A 253 3.10 1.34 -14.03
CA GLU A 253 4.40 1.99 -13.81
C GLU A 253 4.91 1.94 -12.35
N ALA A 254 4.05 1.69 -11.37
CA ALA A 254 4.43 1.70 -9.96
C ALA A 254 5.12 0.39 -9.49
N PHE A 255 6.30 0.08 -10.05
CA PHE A 255 7.10 -1.10 -9.67
C PHE A 255 7.37 -1.18 -8.17
N PHE A 256 7.69 -0.05 -7.53
CA PHE A 256 7.93 0.02 -6.09
C PHE A 256 6.68 -0.36 -5.29
N TYR A 257 5.50 0.13 -5.70
CA TYR A 257 4.23 -0.24 -5.07
C TYR A 257 3.97 -1.74 -5.19
N LYS A 258 4.11 -2.31 -6.39
CA LYS A 258 3.92 -3.75 -6.65
C LYS A 258 4.84 -4.59 -5.76
N SER A 259 6.12 -4.23 -5.70
CA SER A 259 7.13 -4.92 -4.89
C SER A 259 6.81 -4.87 -3.39
N VAL A 260 6.45 -3.69 -2.86
CA VAL A 260 6.07 -3.53 -1.45
C VAL A 260 4.80 -4.32 -1.14
N ARG A 261 3.80 -4.25 -2.00
CA ARG A 261 2.53 -4.99 -1.85
C ARG A 261 2.75 -6.49 -1.84
N GLU A 262 3.56 -7.01 -2.74
CA GLU A 262 3.87 -8.44 -2.78
C GLU A 262 4.62 -8.89 -1.52
N LEU A 263 5.64 -8.14 -1.10
CA LEU A 263 6.39 -8.42 0.12
C LEU A 263 5.50 -8.42 1.36
N TYR A 264 4.65 -7.40 1.52
CA TYR A 264 3.76 -7.26 2.67
C TYR A 264 2.70 -8.35 2.68
N ASN A 265 2.11 -8.70 1.52
CA ASN A 265 1.18 -9.82 1.42
C ASN A 265 1.83 -11.15 1.85
N ARG A 266 3.11 -11.38 1.51
CA ARG A 266 3.85 -12.57 1.97
C ARG A 266 4.11 -12.54 3.48
N ILE A 267 4.59 -11.41 4.02
CA ILE A 267 4.90 -11.26 5.46
C ILE A 267 3.63 -11.40 6.31
N PHE A 268 2.59 -10.62 6.01
CA PHE A 268 1.35 -10.62 6.78
C PHE A 268 0.50 -11.86 6.51
N GLY A 269 0.58 -12.45 5.31
CA GLY A 269 0.02 -13.77 5.03
C GLY A 269 0.65 -14.87 5.87
N ALA A 270 1.99 -14.91 5.95
CA ALA A 270 2.70 -15.86 6.80
C ALA A 270 2.40 -15.64 8.29
N LEU A 271 2.35 -14.39 8.75
CA LEU A 271 1.95 -14.06 10.13
C LEU A 271 0.51 -14.54 10.42
N GLY A 272 -0.43 -14.30 9.51
CA GLY A 272 -1.80 -14.78 9.61
C GLY A 272 -1.89 -16.31 9.67
N LEU A 273 -1.08 -17.02 8.89
CA LEU A 273 -0.97 -18.49 8.95
C LEU A 273 -0.46 -18.96 10.32
N ILE A 274 0.63 -18.37 10.82
CA ILE A 274 1.22 -18.73 12.13
C ILE A 274 0.20 -18.51 13.24
N ILE A 275 -0.48 -17.34 13.26
CA ILE A 275 -1.51 -17.04 14.26
C ILE A 275 -2.67 -18.02 14.15
N SER A 276 -3.11 -18.36 12.94
CA SER A 276 -4.18 -19.34 12.71
C SER A 276 -3.79 -20.72 13.29
N VAL A 277 -2.56 -21.17 13.06
CA VAL A 277 -2.05 -22.44 13.62
C VAL A 277 -2.02 -22.40 15.14
N ILE A 278 -1.54 -21.30 15.74
CA ILE A 278 -1.51 -21.11 17.20
C ILE A 278 -2.92 -21.19 17.78
N VAL A 279 -3.87 -20.48 17.17
CA VAL A 279 -5.28 -20.47 17.61
C VAL A 279 -5.88 -21.86 17.52
N VAL A 280 -5.69 -22.55 16.39
CA VAL A 280 -6.17 -23.94 16.22
C VAL A 280 -5.60 -24.84 17.29
N PHE A 281 -4.29 -24.78 17.56
CA PHE A 281 -3.63 -25.61 18.57
C PHE A 281 -4.13 -25.32 19.99
N VAL A 282 -4.29 -24.03 20.33
CA VAL A 282 -4.75 -23.61 21.65
C VAL A 282 -6.20 -23.99 21.89
N VAL A 283 -7.08 -23.78 20.91
CA VAL A 283 -8.47 -24.23 20.97
C VAL A 283 -8.53 -25.75 21.05
N ALA A 284 -7.74 -26.46 20.24
CA ALA A 284 -7.68 -27.91 20.24
C ALA A 284 -7.28 -28.46 21.63
N ASN A 285 -6.23 -27.90 22.23
CA ASN A 285 -5.76 -28.31 23.54
C ASN A 285 -6.80 -27.99 24.64
N ALA A 286 -7.44 -26.82 24.57
CA ALA A 286 -8.49 -26.45 25.51
C ALA A 286 -9.70 -27.40 25.41
N MET A 287 -10.09 -27.80 24.20
CA MET A 287 -11.18 -28.74 23.95
C MET A 287 -10.83 -30.16 24.36
N ALA A 288 -9.62 -30.63 24.07
CA ALA A 288 -9.16 -31.95 24.49
C ALA A 288 -9.23 -32.08 26.01
N MET A 289 -8.71 -31.08 26.74
CA MET A 289 -8.82 -31.03 28.20
C MET A 289 -10.28 -30.93 28.69
N ALA A 290 -11.13 -30.13 28.03
CA ALA A 290 -12.54 -30.02 28.38
C ALA A 290 -13.31 -31.35 28.28
N ILE A 291 -12.94 -32.18 27.30
CA ILE A 291 -13.50 -33.52 27.11
C ILE A 291 -12.94 -34.47 28.16
N ILE A 292 -11.63 -34.48 28.38
CA ILE A 292 -10.95 -35.38 29.34
C ILE A 292 -11.48 -35.16 30.77
N GLU A 293 -11.56 -33.90 31.22
CA GLU A 293 -12.11 -33.53 32.54
C GLU A 293 -13.57 -33.99 32.75
N ARG A 294 -14.27 -34.35 31.67
CA ARG A 294 -15.71 -34.68 31.67
C ARG A 294 -16.01 -36.02 31.05
N THR A 295 -15.01 -36.87 30.90
CA THR A 295 -15.13 -38.19 30.25
C THR A 295 -16.26 -39.00 30.88
N ARG A 296 -16.37 -38.98 32.22
CA ARG A 296 -17.42 -39.67 32.97
C ARG A 296 -18.81 -39.07 32.76
N GLU A 297 -18.95 -37.73 32.80
CA GLU A 297 -20.22 -37.03 32.51
C GLU A 297 -20.71 -37.35 31.08
N ILE A 298 -19.79 -37.34 30.11
CA ILE A 298 -20.05 -37.66 28.71
C ILE A 298 -20.45 -39.14 28.55
N GLY A 299 -19.79 -40.05 29.28
CA GLY A 299 -20.14 -41.47 29.32
C GLY A 299 -21.56 -41.70 29.84
N SER A 300 -21.96 -40.99 30.90
CA SER A 300 -23.35 -41.04 31.41
C SER A 300 -24.37 -40.50 30.42
N LEU A 301 -24.09 -39.38 29.74
CA LEU A 301 -24.96 -38.83 28.71
C LEU A 301 -25.16 -39.79 27.53
N ARG A 302 -24.08 -40.48 27.11
CA ARG A 302 -24.15 -41.51 26.06
C ARG A 302 -24.91 -42.75 26.51
N ALA A 303 -24.76 -43.17 27.77
CA ALA A 303 -25.51 -44.29 28.34
C ALA A 303 -27.02 -43.99 28.44
N MET A 304 -27.40 -42.72 28.64
CA MET A 304 -28.80 -42.26 28.61
C MET A 304 -29.36 -42.06 27.18
N GLY A 305 -28.57 -42.36 26.13
CA GLY A 305 -29.03 -42.34 24.74
C GLY A 305 -28.66 -41.09 23.92
N THR A 306 -27.82 -40.18 24.45
CA THR A 306 -27.35 -39.01 23.68
C THR A 306 -26.49 -39.47 22.51
N MET A 307 -26.78 -38.98 21.29
CA MET A 307 -26.01 -39.38 20.11
C MET A 307 -24.64 -38.69 20.09
N PRO A 308 -23.57 -39.36 19.59
CA PRO A 308 -22.25 -38.73 19.46
C PRO A 308 -22.26 -37.43 18.64
N ALA A 309 -23.13 -37.34 17.62
CA ALA A 309 -23.29 -36.15 16.81
C ALA A 309 -23.82 -34.94 17.59
N GLU A 310 -24.68 -35.17 18.59
CA GLU A 310 -25.22 -34.10 19.45
C GLU A 310 -24.15 -33.55 20.38
N LEU A 311 -23.31 -34.44 20.92
CA LEU A 311 -22.15 -34.08 21.73
C LEU A 311 -21.12 -33.28 20.92
N ILE A 312 -20.77 -33.75 19.72
CA ILE A 312 -19.87 -33.02 18.81
C ILE A 312 -20.42 -31.62 18.50
N ARG A 313 -21.73 -31.52 18.21
CA ARG A 313 -22.39 -30.23 17.94
C ARG A 313 -22.30 -29.29 19.14
N SER A 314 -22.46 -29.80 20.37
CA SER A 314 -22.30 -29.02 21.59
C SER A 314 -20.88 -28.44 21.73
N PHE A 315 -19.84 -29.28 21.58
CA PHE A 315 -18.44 -28.81 21.64
C PHE A 315 -18.08 -27.86 20.50
N THR A 316 -18.65 -28.08 19.32
CA THR A 316 -18.49 -27.19 18.16
C THR A 316 -19.05 -25.79 18.46
N PHE A 317 -20.23 -25.71 19.10
CA PHE A 317 -20.78 -24.44 19.55
C PHE A 317 -19.97 -23.80 20.68
N GLU A 318 -19.37 -24.59 21.58
CA GLU A 318 -18.46 -24.07 22.60
C GLU A 318 -17.23 -23.40 21.98
N GLY A 319 -16.62 -24.06 20.98
CA GLY A 319 -15.55 -23.48 20.16
C GLY A 319 -15.97 -22.20 19.45
N MET A 320 -17.19 -22.17 18.91
CA MET A 320 -17.76 -20.97 18.29
C MET A 320 -17.88 -19.81 19.28
N PHE A 321 -18.35 -20.04 20.52
CA PHE A 321 -18.47 -18.98 21.53
C PHE A 321 -17.10 -18.47 22.00
N LEU A 322 -16.15 -19.37 22.24
CA LEU A 322 -14.78 -18.99 22.61
C LEU A 322 -14.09 -18.21 21.49
N GLY A 323 -14.23 -18.69 20.25
CA GLY A 323 -13.73 -18.00 19.05
C GLY A 323 -14.37 -16.64 18.85
N ALA A 324 -15.70 -16.54 18.95
CA ALA A 324 -16.43 -15.27 18.78
C ALA A 324 -16.05 -14.24 19.85
N THR A 325 -16.01 -14.65 21.12
CA THR A 325 -15.64 -13.74 22.21
C THR A 325 -14.18 -13.29 22.11
N GLY A 326 -13.25 -14.21 21.81
CA GLY A 326 -11.87 -13.87 21.51
C GLY A 326 -11.74 -12.91 20.33
N ALA A 327 -12.38 -13.22 19.20
CA ALA A 327 -12.33 -12.40 17.99
C ALA A 327 -12.91 -11.00 18.22
N VAL A 328 -14.09 -10.89 18.85
CA VAL A 328 -14.71 -9.58 19.18
C VAL A 328 -13.83 -8.79 20.13
N THR A 329 -13.29 -9.42 21.18
CA THR A 329 -12.40 -8.74 22.14
C THR A 329 -11.11 -8.26 21.46
N GLY A 330 -10.53 -9.08 20.58
CA GLY A 330 -9.37 -8.72 19.79
C GLY A 330 -9.63 -7.59 18.79
N ALA A 331 -10.79 -7.60 18.13
CA ALA A 331 -11.21 -6.54 17.23
C ALA A 331 -11.41 -5.21 17.97
N VAL A 332 -12.07 -5.23 19.13
CA VAL A 332 -12.20 -4.03 19.98
C VAL A 332 -10.83 -3.55 20.43
N MET A 333 -9.93 -4.45 20.84
CA MET A 333 -8.56 -4.09 21.22
C MET A 333 -7.79 -3.44 20.07
N ALA A 334 -7.84 -4.01 18.86
CA ALA A 334 -7.20 -3.44 17.67
C ALA A 334 -7.78 -2.07 17.31
N MET A 335 -9.11 -1.92 17.38
CA MET A 335 -9.78 -0.65 17.13
C MET A 335 -9.38 0.41 18.14
N VAL A 336 -9.34 0.08 19.43
CA VAL A 336 -8.88 1.01 20.48
C VAL A 336 -7.44 1.42 20.26
N ILE A 337 -6.54 0.47 19.94
CA ILE A 337 -5.14 0.78 19.64
C ILE A 337 -5.02 1.68 18.41
N ALA A 338 -5.75 1.38 17.33
CA ALA A 338 -5.76 2.20 16.12
C ALA A 338 -6.25 3.63 16.39
N LEU A 339 -7.31 3.79 17.18
CA LEU A 339 -7.82 5.10 17.58
C LEU A 339 -6.84 5.86 18.49
N LEU A 340 -6.17 5.17 19.42
CA LEU A 340 -5.15 5.77 20.27
C LEU A 340 -3.96 6.29 19.45
N LEU A 341 -3.56 5.59 18.38
CA LEU A 341 -2.50 6.04 17.48
C LEU A 341 -2.89 7.29 16.66
N LEU A 342 -4.19 7.57 16.47
CA LEU A 342 -4.64 8.83 15.87
C LEU A 342 -4.53 10.01 16.84
N ILE A 343 -4.68 9.76 18.14
CA ILE A 343 -4.60 10.80 19.20
C ILE A 343 -3.15 11.02 19.62
N PHE A 344 -2.38 9.95 19.75
CA PHE A 344 -0.97 9.94 20.13
C PHE A 344 -0.16 9.41 18.94
N PRO A 345 0.11 10.26 17.93
CA PRO A 345 0.80 9.83 16.72
C PRO A 345 2.21 9.37 17.06
N VAL A 346 2.53 8.15 16.62
CA VAL A 346 3.88 7.58 16.70
C VAL A 346 4.53 7.72 15.34
N GLU A 347 5.72 8.30 15.28
CA GLU A 347 6.49 8.37 14.05
C GLU A 347 7.35 7.11 13.86
N MET A 348 7.22 6.49 12.70
CA MET A 348 8.10 5.41 12.27
C MET A 348 9.42 6.00 11.77
N PRO A 349 10.56 5.36 12.08
CA PRO A 349 11.83 5.75 11.49
C PRO A 349 11.77 5.62 9.97
N PRO A 350 12.60 6.38 9.23
CA PRO A 350 12.66 6.29 7.78
C PRO A 350 12.93 4.84 7.33
N PRO A 351 12.14 4.30 6.40
CA PRO A 351 12.43 2.99 5.82
C PRO A 351 13.73 3.06 5.00
N PRO A 352 14.36 1.91 4.71
CA PRO A 352 15.53 1.86 3.83
C PRO A 352 15.27 2.61 2.52
N GLY A 353 16.19 3.53 2.17
CA GLY A 353 16.07 4.37 0.98
C GLY A 353 15.32 5.70 1.18
N ARG A 354 14.78 6.00 2.37
CA ARG A 354 14.24 7.32 2.71
C ARG A 354 15.06 8.05 3.78
N SER A 355 14.93 9.37 3.80
CA SER A 355 15.56 10.26 4.79
C SER A 355 14.58 10.81 5.83
N THR A 356 13.28 10.64 5.62
CA THR A 356 12.21 11.16 6.48
C THR A 356 11.34 10.04 7.04
N GLY A 357 11.01 10.15 8.34
CA GLY A 357 10.04 9.28 8.99
C GLY A 357 8.63 9.51 8.46
N TYR A 358 7.69 8.64 8.86
CA TYR A 358 6.29 8.75 8.50
C TYR A 358 5.40 8.35 9.68
N PRO A 359 4.20 8.93 9.82
CA PRO A 359 3.30 8.57 10.91
C PRO A 359 2.82 7.12 10.79
N LEU A 360 2.77 6.40 11.91
CA LEU A 360 2.18 5.07 11.98
C LEU A 360 0.67 5.17 11.89
N LEU A 361 0.11 4.82 10.73
CA LEU A 361 -1.32 4.82 10.48
C LEU A 361 -1.83 3.38 10.37
N ILE A 362 -2.96 3.11 11.03
CA ILE A 362 -3.65 1.81 10.97
C ILE A 362 -5.07 2.08 10.49
N THR A 363 -5.37 1.64 9.27
CA THR A 363 -6.71 1.81 8.70
C THR A 363 -7.67 0.78 9.30
N ILE A 364 -8.84 1.26 9.72
CA ILE A 364 -9.95 0.42 10.16
C ILE A 364 -10.84 0.16 8.95
N ASP A 365 -10.69 -1.02 8.34
CA ASP A 365 -11.52 -1.47 7.22
C ASP A 365 -12.60 -2.46 7.70
N ALA A 366 -13.86 -2.18 7.38
CA ALA A 366 -15.00 -2.98 7.85
C ALA A 366 -15.00 -4.40 7.28
N ALA A 367 -14.59 -4.56 6.02
CA ALA A 367 -14.54 -5.87 5.36
C ALA A 367 -13.44 -6.74 5.98
N MET A 368 -12.26 -6.18 6.21
CA MET A 368 -11.15 -6.85 6.90
C MET A 368 -11.56 -7.32 8.30
N TYR A 369 -12.20 -6.45 9.08
CA TYR A 369 -12.72 -6.83 10.40
C TYR A 369 -13.74 -7.98 10.32
N ALA A 370 -14.72 -7.88 9.42
CA ALA A 370 -15.73 -8.92 9.24
C ALA A 370 -15.11 -10.26 8.82
N VAL A 371 -14.18 -10.25 7.86
CA VAL A 371 -13.49 -11.45 7.37
C VAL A 371 -12.64 -12.07 8.47
N THR A 372 -11.86 -11.30 9.23
CA THR A 372 -11.05 -11.83 10.32
C THR A 372 -11.91 -12.41 11.45
N LEU A 373 -12.98 -11.71 11.84
CA LEU A 373 -13.92 -12.22 12.85
C LEU A 373 -14.54 -13.55 12.42
N LEU A 374 -15.04 -13.63 11.18
CA LEU A 374 -15.63 -14.84 10.63
C LEU A 374 -14.61 -15.97 10.54
N ALA A 375 -13.40 -15.69 10.04
CA ALA A 375 -12.34 -16.67 9.95
C ALA A 375 -11.97 -17.24 11.33
N MET A 376 -11.83 -16.39 12.35
CA MET A 376 -11.51 -16.82 13.71
C MET A 376 -12.60 -17.68 14.35
N ILE A 377 -13.88 -17.33 14.11
CA ILE A 377 -15.02 -18.12 14.57
C ILE A 377 -15.04 -19.49 13.87
N VAL A 378 -14.88 -19.51 12.55
CA VAL A 378 -14.87 -20.75 11.76
C VAL A 378 -13.69 -21.64 12.15
N LEU A 379 -12.49 -21.08 12.29
CA LEU A 379 -11.30 -21.84 12.71
C LEU A 379 -11.48 -22.46 14.09
N SER A 380 -12.03 -21.70 15.04
CA SER A 380 -12.30 -22.20 16.40
C SER A 380 -13.38 -23.29 16.39
N MET A 381 -14.45 -23.08 15.62
CA MET A 381 -15.54 -24.04 15.45
C MET A 381 -15.04 -25.35 14.83
N LEU A 382 -14.25 -25.28 13.76
CA LEU A 382 -13.67 -26.44 13.08
C LEU A 382 -12.67 -27.18 13.97
N SER A 383 -11.76 -26.45 14.64
CA SER A 383 -10.80 -27.04 15.58
C SER A 383 -11.52 -27.83 16.68
N SER A 384 -12.50 -27.21 17.33
CA SER A 384 -13.31 -27.88 18.35
C SER A 384 -14.06 -29.09 17.83
N GLY A 385 -14.69 -29.01 16.65
CA GLY A 385 -15.43 -30.11 16.05
C GLY A 385 -14.54 -31.31 15.69
N VAL A 386 -13.36 -31.06 15.13
CA VAL A 386 -12.38 -32.10 14.76
C VAL A 386 -11.88 -32.83 16.01
N ILE A 387 -11.51 -32.08 17.06
CA ILE A 387 -11.05 -32.68 18.32
C ILE A 387 -12.17 -33.44 19.02
N ALA A 388 -13.37 -32.86 19.10
CA ALA A 388 -14.52 -33.55 19.68
C ALA A 388 -14.82 -34.87 18.97
N ARG A 389 -14.79 -34.89 17.64
CA ARG A 389 -14.98 -36.12 16.86
C ARG A 389 -13.92 -37.16 17.15
N LYS A 390 -12.65 -36.75 17.28
CA LYS A 390 -11.53 -37.66 17.55
C LYS A 390 -11.61 -38.25 18.96
N THR A 391 -11.96 -37.45 19.95
CA THR A 391 -11.96 -37.89 21.37
C THR A 391 -13.22 -38.67 21.75
N LEU A 392 -14.38 -38.39 21.12
CA LEU A 392 -15.66 -39.07 21.43
C LEU A 392 -15.79 -40.49 20.83
N GLN A 393 -14.79 -40.98 20.10
CA GLN A 393 -14.77 -42.34 19.55
C GLN A 393 -14.47 -43.43 20.58
N GLN A 394 -14.14 -43.08 21.83
CA GLN A 394 -13.88 -44.06 22.88
C GLN A 394 -15.14 -44.88 23.22
N PRO A 395 -15.01 -46.19 23.51
CA PRO A 395 -16.11 -47.02 24.01
C PRO A 395 -16.73 -46.46 25.29
N ILE A 396 -18.06 -46.61 25.44
CA ILE A 396 -18.80 -46.07 26.60
C ILE A 396 -18.28 -46.68 27.92
N VAL A 397 -17.92 -47.96 27.89
CA VAL A 397 -17.41 -48.71 29.05
C VAL A 397 -16.11 -48.09 29.57
N ASP A 398 -15.20 -47.74 28.65
CA ASP A 398 -13.90 -47.13 29.00
C ASP A 398 -14.08 -45.70 29.53
N ALA A 399 -15.06 -44.96 29.00
CA ALA A 399 -15.39 -43.62 29.46
C ALA A 399 -16.02 -43.61 30.88
N LEU A 400 -16.78 -44.65 31.24
CA LEU A 400 -17.37 -44.81 32.57
C LEU A 400 -16.37 -45.34 33.61
N ALA A 401 -15.33 -46.06 33.17
CA ALA A 401 -14.27 -46.60 34.01
C ALA A 401 -13.14 -45.59 34.32
N HIS A 402 -13.14 -44.42 33.69
CA HIS A 402 -12.22 -43.32 34.01
C HIS A 402 -12.56 -42.71 35.38
N ASN A 403 -11.61 -42.78 36.33
CA ASN A 403 -11.70 -42.16 37.65
C ASN A 403 -11.19 -40.72 37.66
#